data_AF-A0A3N6G4F9-F1
#
_entry.id   AF-A0A3N6G4F9-F1
#
_cell.length_a   1.000
_cell.length_b   1.000
_cell.length_c   1.000
_cell.angle_alpha   90.00
_cell.angle_beta   90.00
_cell.angle_gamma   90.00
#
_symmetry.space_group_name_H-M   'P 1'
#
loop_
_entity.id
_entity.type
_entity.pdbx_description
1 polymer ?
#
loop_
_entity_poly.entity_id
_entity_poly.type
_entity_poly.pdbx_seq_one_letter_code
_entity_poly.pdbx_strand_id
1 'polypeptide(L)'
;MDDLKTGKTTVKTVYAVVAWPPEQANPAELAQLVRDHWKIEALHHVRDTTFAEDASQVRTGNAPRAMATWRNLAIGALRTAGTKNIAAGLRHNARNPHRPLTLLGLR
;
A
#
# COMPACT_ATOMS: atom_id res chain seq x y z
N MET A 1 -5.60 17.12 -8.60
CA MET A 1 -6.10 15.86 -9.18
C MET A 1 -7.32 16.26 -9.97
N ASP A 2 -7.26 16.11 -11.28
CA ASP A 2 -8.32 16.56 -12.16
C ASP A 2 -9.41 15.50 -12.22
N ASP A 3 -10.67 15.94 -12.12
CA ASP A 3 -11.80 15.06 -12.37
C ASP A 3 -11.94 14.86 -13.88
N LEU A 4 -11.44 13.73 -14.37
CA LEU A 4 -11.47 13.35 -15.78
C LEU A 4 -12.89 13.22 -16.36
N LYS A 5 -13.94 13.17 -15.52
CA LYS A 5 -15.34 13.15 -15.97
C LYS A 5 -15.97 14.54 -16.07
N THR A 6 -15.55 15.49 -15.25
CA THR A 6 -16.21 16.80 -15.16
C THR A 6 -15.34 17.97 -15.63
N GLY A 7 -14.05 17.75 -15.87
CA GLY A 7 -13.10 18.80 -16.26
C GLY A 7 -12.80 19.78 -15.12
N LYS A 8 -13.29 19.53 -13.90
CA LYS A 8 -13.01 20.40 -12.75
C LYS A 8 -11.58 20.17 -12.25
N THR A 9 -10.77 21.22 -12.34
CA THR A 9 -9.48 21.29 -11.65
C THR A 9 -9.72 21.66 -10.20
N THR A 10 -9.22 20.82 -9.29
CA THR A 10 -9.16 21.17 -7.86
C THR A 10 -7.71 21.37 -7.47
N VAL A 11 -7.38 22.59 -7.04
CA VAL A 11 -6.09 22.92 -6.44
C VAL A 11 -6.18 22.64 -4.94
N LYS A 12 -5.22 21.86 -4.42
CA LYS A 12 -5.06 21.63 -2.99
C LYS A 12 -3.70 22.16 -2.57
N THR A 13 -3.68 23.10 -1.62
CA THR A 13 -2.44 23.55 -0.98
C THR A 13 -2.21 22.71 0.27
N VAL A 14 -1.03 22.12 0.39
CA VAL A 14 -0.64 21.31 1.55
C VAL A 14 0.55 21.99 2.23
N TYR A 15 0.45 22.20 3.53
CA TYR A 15 1.55 22.68 4.36
C TYR A 15 2.17 21.49 5.09
N ALA A 16 3.49 21.31 4.95
CA ALA A 16 4.24 20.26 5.62
C ALA A 16 5.18 20.87 6.66
N VAL A 17 5.34 20.20 7.80
CA VAL A 17 6.28 20.57 8.85
C VAL A 17 7.40 19.54 8.87
N VAL A 18 8.64 20.00 8.77
CA VAL A 18 9.83 19.14 8.85
C VAL A 18 10.73 19.63 9.97
N ALA A 19 11.43 18.71 10.62
CA ALA A 19 12.39 19.03 11.68
C ALA A 19 13.76 19.50 11.14
N TRP A 20 13.94 19.50 9.81
CA TRP A 20 15.19 19.92 9.18
C TRP A 20 15.36 21.44 9.23
N PRO A 21 16.57 21.93 9.54
CA PRO A 21 16.86 23.34 9.43
C PRO A 21 16.86 23.78 7.94
N PRO A 22 16.61 25.06 7.62
CA PRO A 22 16.41 25.52 6.25
C PRO A 22 17.55 25.18 5.29
N GLU A 23 18.78 25.12 5.79
CA GLU A 23 19.98 24.80 4.99
C GLU A 23 20.03 23.33 4.54
N GLN A 24 19.27 22.46 5.22
CA GLN A 24 19.16 21.03 4.92
C GLN A 24 17.81 20.68 4.26
N ALA A 25 16.91 21.66 4.11
CA ALA A 25 15.56 21.47 3.59
C ALA A 25 15.48 21.80 2.09
N ASN A 26 16.29 21.12 1.27
CA ASN A 26 16.30 21.32 -0.18
C ASN A 26 14.89 21.08 -0.78
N PRO A 27 14.33 22.03 -1.55
CA PRO A 27 12.99 21.88 -2.15
C PRO A 27 12.79 20.61 -2.97
N ALA A 28 13.82 20.15 -3.69
CA ALA A 28 13.72 18.95 -4.51
C ALA A 28 13.58 17.68 -3.65
N GLU A 29 14.30 17.62 -2.54
CA GLU A 29 14.25 16.50 -1.59
C GLU A 29 12.91 16.49 -0.85
N LEU A 30 12.42 17.65 -0.41
CA LEU A 30 11.09 17.79 0.20
C LEU A 30 9.99 17.33 -0.76
N ALA A 31 10.04 17.76 -2.03
CA ALA A 31 9.09 17.33 -3.05
C ALA A 31 9.15 15.81 -3.27
N GLN A 32 10.33 15.22 -3.21
CA GLN A 32 10.50 13.78 -3.34
C GLN A 32 9.91 13.03 -2.13
N LEU A 33 10.15 13.49 -0.91
CA LEU A 33 9.54 12.92 0.31
C LEU A 33 8.01 12.98 0.26
N VAL A 34 7.44 14.12 -0.18
CA VAL A 34 5.98 14.26 -0.35
C VAL A 34 5.46 13.27 -1.39
N ARG A 35 6.14 13.10 -2.53
CA ARG A 35 5.77 12.10 -3.53
C ARG A 35 5.89 10.68 -3.00
N ASP A 36 6.94 10.38 -2.25
CA ASP A 36 7.18 9.05 -1.68
C ASP A 36 6.18 8.72 -0.57
N HIS A 37 5.67 9.72 0.16
CA HIS A 37 4.61 9.53 1.13
C HIS A 37 3.34 8.93 0.50
N TRP A 38 3.01 9.31 -0.75
CA TRP A 38 1.86 8.72 -1.48
C TRP A 38 1.99 7.21 -1.71
N LYS A 39 3.20 6.63 -1.61
CA LYS A 39 3.37 5.17 -1.68
C LYS A 39 2.69 4.45 -0.50
N ILE A 40 2.53 5.13 0.64
CA ILE A 40 1.79 4.62 1.80
C ILE A 40 0.30 4.53 1.44
N GLU A 41 -0.27 5.58 0.86
CA GLU A 41 -1.67 5.59 0.42
C GLU A 41 -1.92 4.54 -0.68
N ALA A 42 -0.98 4.37 -1.60
CA ALA A 42 -1.06 3.31 -2.61
C ALA A 42 -1.09 1.91 -1.97
N LEU A 43 -0.39 1.69 -0.85
CA LEU A 43 -0.47 0.45 -0.09
C LEU A 43 -1.84 0.27 0.58
N HIS A 44 -2.39 1.33 1.17
CA HIS A 44 -3.75 1.33 1.73
C HIS A 44 -4.77 0.96 0.66
N HIS A 45 -4.72 1.60 -0.51
CA HIS A 45 -5.61 1.28 -1.62
C HIS A 45 -5.57 -0.21 -2.02
N VAL A 46 -4.38 -0.83 -2.07
CA VAL A 46 -4.27 -2.27 -2.35
C VAL A 46 -4.94 -3.10 -1.26
N ARG A 47 -4.76 -2.75 0.02
CA ARG A 47 -5.41 -3.46 1.13
C ARG A 47 -6.93 -3.33 1.05
N ASP A 48 -7.44 -2.14 0.82
CA ASP A 48 -8.87 -1.87 0.85
C ASP A 48 -9.56 -2.51 -0.35
N THR A 49 -8.98 -2.39 -1.54
CA THR A 49 -9.62 -2.90 -2.77
C THR A 49 -9.31 -4.36 -3.06
N THR A 50 -8.05 -4.79 -2.92
CA THR A 50 -7.64 -6.14 -3.29
C THR A 50 -7.90 -7.15 -2.18
N PHE A 51 -7.78 -6.74 -0.92
CA PHE A 51 -8.04 -7.60 0.24
C PHE A 51 -9.40 -7.31 0.91
N ALA A 52 -10.20 -6.41 0.35
CA ALA A 52 -11.51 -6.01 0.88
C ALA A 52 -11.45 -5.65 2.37
N GLU A 53 -10.38 -4.96 2.79
CA GLU A 53 -10.10 -4.72 4.20
C GLU A 53 -11.24 -3.95 4.90
N ASP A 54 -11.77 -2.90 4.26
CA ASP A 54 -12.90 -2.12 4.78
C ASP A 54 -14.18 -2.95 4.94
N ALA A 55 -14.38 -3.93 4.07
CA ALA A 55 -15.54 -4.82 4.11
C ALA A 55 -15.42 -5.93 5.17
N SER A 56 -14.23 -6.13 5.75
CA SER A 56 -13.95 -7.16 6.75
C SER A 56 -14.80 -6.98 8.01
N GLN A 57 -15.52 -8.02 8.41
CA GLN A 57 -16.34 -8.05 9.64
C GLN A 57 -15.58 -8.56 10.87
N VAL A 58 -14.28 -8.84 10.75
CA VAL A 58 -13.44 -9.26 11.87
C VAL A 58 -13.26 -8.08 12.83
N ARG A 59 -13.83 -8.16 14.05
CA ARG A 59 -13.79 -7.08 15.05
C ARG A 59 -13.31 -7.51 16.45
N THR A 60 -13.13 -8.80 16.71
CA THR A 60 -12.89 -9.32 18.06
C THR A 60 -11.40 -9.38 18.42
N GLY A 61 -11.04 -8.84 19.58
CA GLY A 61 -9.71 -8.98 20.17
C GLY A 61 -8.58 -8.54 19.23
N ASN A 62 -7.54 -9.36 19.11
CA ASN A 62 -6.37 -9.07 18.27
C ASN A 62 -6.56 -9.43 16.78
N ALA A 63 -7.72 -9.97 16.40
CA ALA A 63 -7.94 -10.47 15.04
C ALA A 63 -7.82 -9.38 13.94
N PRO A 64 -8.31 -8.14 14.12
CA PRO A 64 -8.10 -7.08 13.13
C PRO A 64 -6.62 -6.79 12.87
N ARG A 65 -5.82 -6.72 13.95
CA ARG A 65 -4.37 -6.49 13.86
C ARG A 65 -3.65 -7.66 13.20
N ALA A 66 -4.01 -8.89 13.56
CA ALA A 66 -3.45 -10.09 12.93
C ALA A 66 -3.74 -10.11 11.42
N MET A 67 -4.97 -9.78 11.01
CA MET A 67 -5.34 -9.71 9.60
C MET A 67 -4.56 -8.64 8.84
N ALA A 68 -4.35 -7.45 9.43
CA ALA A 68 -3.51 -6.42 8.83
C ALA A 68 -2.07 -6.92 8.62
N THR A 69 -1.49 -7.62 9.61
CA THR A 69 -0.17 -8.24 9.50
C THR A 69 -0.11 -9.27 8.38
N TRP A 70 -1.09 -10.17 8.28
CA TRP A 70 -1.13 -11.18 7.23
C TRP A 70 -1.26 -10.59 5.82
N ARG A 71 -2.08 -9.55 5.65
CA ARG A 71 -2.19 -8.83 4.37
C ARG A 71 -0.87 -8.16 3.99
N ASN A 72 -0.23 -7.48 4.94
CA ASN A 72 1.08 -6.86 4.72
C ASN A 72 2.15 -7.90 4.36
N LEU A 73 2.16 -9.06 5.02
CA LEU A 73 3.05 -10.16 4.69
C LEU A 73 2.82 -10.66 3.26
N ALA A 74 1.57 -10.90 2.87
CA ALA A 74 1.24 -11.35 1.52
C ALA A 74 1.67 -10.33 0.45
N ILE A 75 1.41 -9.03 0.69
CA ILE A 75 1.86 -7.96 -0.22
C ILE A 75 3.40 -7.94 -0.31
N GLY A 76 4.08 -8.00 0.83
CA GLY A 76 5.54 -8.00 0.90
C GLY A 76 6.15 -9.18 0.15
N ALA A 77 5.67 -10.41 0.41
CA ALA A 77 6.16 -11.62 -0.25
C ALA A 77 6.00 -11.55 -1.77
N LEU A 78 4.83 -11.10 -2.25
CA LEU A 78 4.59 -10.93 -3.69
C LEU A 78 5.53 -9.88 -4.31
N ARG A 79 5.74 -8.74 -3.64
CA ARG A 79 6.67 -7.69 -4.12
C ARG A 79 8.12 -8.18 -4.16
N THR A 80 8.57 -8.89 -3.13
CA THR A 80 9.93 -9.47 -3.08
C THR A 80 10.14 -10.48 -4.20
N ALA A 81 9.10 -11.22 -4.58
CA ALA A 81 9.11 -12.11 -5.74
C ALA A 81 8.94 -11.38 -7.10
N GLY A 82 8.99 -10.05 -7.14
CA GLY A 82 8.91 -9.26 -8.37
C GLY A 82 7.49 -9.06 -8.93
N THR A 83 6.45 -9.43 -8.18
CA THR A 83 5.06 -9.27 -8.63
C THR A 83 4.66 -7.79 -8.66
N LYS A 84 4.40 -7.26 -9.86
CA LYS A 84 3.94 -5.87 -10.04
C LYS A 84 2.44 -5.71 -9.78
N ASN A 85 1.63 -6.71 -10.12
CA ASN A 85 0.18 -6.69 -9.94
C ASN A 85 -0.23 -7.63 -8.80
N ILE A 86 -0.49 -7.06 -7.62
CA ILE A 86 -0.82 -7.82 -6.41
C ILE A 86 -2.09 -8.66 -6.58
N ALA A 87 -3.14 -8.11 -7.19
CA ALA A 87 -4.39 -8.84 -7.41
C ALA A 87 -4.19 -10.08 -8.30
N ALA A 88 -3.36 -9.97 -9.35
CA ALA A 88 -3.00 -11.11 -10.19
C ALA A 88 -2.17 -12.14 -9.42
N GLY A 89 -1.19 -11.68 -8.63
CA GLY A 89 -0.38 -12.54 -7.75
C GLY A 89 -1.24 -13.34 -6.76
N LEU A 90 -2.21 -12.70 -6.12
CA LEU A 90 -3.15 -13.39 -5.22
C LEU A 90 -3.98 -14.44 -5.96
N ARG A 91 -4.57 -14.11 -7.12
CA ARG A 91 -5.34 -15.08 -7.92
C ARG A 91 -4.51 -16.29 -8.35
N HIS A 92 -3.23 -16.08 -8.66
CA HIS A 92 -2.31 -17.16 -9.00
C HIS A 92 -2.06 -18.11 -7.82
N ASN A 93 -1.91 -17.56 -6.61
CA ASN A 93 -1.63 -18.34 -5.41
C ASN A 93 -2.87 -18.96 -4.76
N ALA A 94 -4.05 -18.35 -4.92
CA ALA A 94 -5.28 -18.73 -4.20
C ALA A 94 -5.76 -20.17 -4.44
N ARG A 95 -5.44 -20.78 -5.59
CA ARG A 95 -5.90 -22.13 -5.97
C ARG A 95 -4.92 -23.26 -5.66
N ASN A 96 -3.76 -22.96 -5.10
CA ASN A 96 -2.78 -23.98 -4.75
C ASN A 96 -2.01 -23.56 -3.49
N PRO A 97 -2.26 -24.21 -2.34
CA PRO A 97 -1.65 -23.83 -1.06
C PRO A 97 -0.12 -24.04 -1.00
N HIS A 98 0.46 -24.84 -1.90
CA HIS A 98 1.92 -25.01 -1.97
C HIS A 98 2.63 -23.81 -2.60
N ARG A 99 1.95 -23.03 -3.44
CA ARG A 99 2.52 -21.83 -4.08
C ARG A 99 2.89 -20.74 -3.07
N PRO A 100 2.01 -20.31 -2.15
CA PRO A 100 2.38 -19.33 -1.14
C PRO A 100 3.42 -19.88 -0.14
N LEU A 101 3.44 -21.17 0.16
CA LEU A 101 4.51 -21.77 0.98
C LEU A 101 5.87 -21.68 0.28
N THR A 102 5.93 -22.05 -1.00
CA THR A 102 7.14 -21.93 -1.84
C THR A 102 7.59 -20.47 -1.94
N LEU A 103 6.65 -19.53 -2.11
CA LEU A 103 6.92 -18.08 -2.13
C LEU A 103 7.59 -17.60 -0.84
N LEU A 104 7.25 -18.23 0.30
CA LEU A 104 7.82 -17.93 1.61
C LEU A 104 9.08 -18.76 1.93
N GLY A 105 9.53 -19.63 1.03
CA GLY A 105 10.66 -20.54 1.26
C GLY A 105 10.36 -21.66 2.26
N LEU A 106 9.09 -21.92 2.54
CA LEU A 106 8.64 -23.00 3.42
C LEU A 106 8.28 -24.19 2.53
N ARG A 107 8.95 -25.33 2.72
CA ARG A 107 8.75 -26.54 1.91
C ARG A 107 8.40 -27.73 2.77
#